data_AF-B4EG61-F1
#
_entry.id   AF-B4EG61-F1
#
_cell.length_a   1.000
_cell.length_b   1.000
_cell.length_c   1.000
_cell.angle_alpha   90.00
_cell.angle_beta   90.00
_cell.angle_gamma   90.00
#
_symmetry.space_group_name_H-M   'P 1'
#
loop_
_entity.id
_entity.type
_entity.pdbx_description
1 polymer ?
#
loop_
_entity_poly.entity_id
_entity_poly.type
_entity_poly.pdbx_seq_one_letter_code
_entity_poly.pdbx_strand_id
1 'polypeptide(L)'
;MSDLLDWVEKSAIENLKTHHACADVIAKDAATTLTVFLAALGGGLAYGAKALDQNSFNWLSIGTIAFTGWFLVLSLLLVWKCLMFREMPNIYNEPRNIYQPSFSLEDLKEAEVIGLQRRIDVAAKSNVSVVKWLNGLRLAAAASPLVFIAAAFVAWRVAA
;
A
#
# COMPACT_ATOMS: atom_id res chain seq x y z
N MET A 1 5.36 19.97 36.42
CA MET A 1 4.95 20.24 35.02
C MET A 1 5.96 19.65 34.04
N SER A 2 7.26 19.74 34.33
CA SER A 2 8.34 19.03 33.62
C SER A 2 8.05 17.54 33.44
N ASP A 3 7.66 16.84 34.53
CA ASP A 3 7.51 15.38 34.50
C ASP A 3 6.37 14.93 33.59
N LEU A 4 5.31 15.73 33.49
CA LEU A 4 4.19 15.47 32.58
C LEU A 4 4.64 15.69 31.13
N LEU A 5 5.33 16.79 30.84
CA LEU A 5 5.84 17.09 29.49
C LEU A 5 6.84 16.03 29.03
N ASP A 6 7.80 15.66 29.87
CA ASP A 6 8.81 14.65 29.55
C ASP A 6 8.14 13.27 29.35
N TRP A 7 7.10 12.95 30.13
CA TRP A 7 6.30 11.73 29.93
C TRP A 7 5.49 11.76 28.62
N VAL A 8 4.89 12.91 28.28
CA VAL A 8 4.15 13.10 27.02
C VAL A 8 5.08 12.99 25.82
N GLU A 9 6.24 13.65 25.85
CA GLU A 9 7.23 13.62 24.78
C GLU A 9 7.72 12.19 24.52
N LYS A 10 8.10 11.47 25.58
CA LYS A 10 8.51 10.06 25.47
C LYS A 10 7.39 9.19 24.89
N SER A 11 6.17 9.36 25.37
CA SER A 11 5.00 8.62 24.87
C SER A 11 4.72 8.93 23.39
N ALA A 12 4.84 10.19 22.99
CA ALA A 12 4.63 10.63 21.61
C ALA A 12 5.71 10.09 20.66
N ILE A 13 6.98 10.08 21.08
CA ILE A 13 8.09 9.51 20.30
C ILE A 13 7.88 8.00 20.09
N GLU A 14 7.53 7.25 21.15
CA GLU A 14 7.24 5.82 21.04
C GLU A 14 6.03 5.54 20.14
N ASN A 15 4.99 6.37 20.21
CA ASN A 15 3.86 6.28 19.29
C ASN A 15 4.27 6.50 17.83
N LEU A 16 5.07 7.54 17.56
CA LEU A 16 5.56 7.82 16.21
C LEU A 16 6.45 6.70 15.67
N LYS A 17 7.34 6.13 16.50
CA LYS A 17 8.12 4.92 16.16
C LYS A 17 7.21 3.75 15.79
N THR A 18 6.12 3.55 16.52
CA THR A 18 5.15 2.49 16.24
C THR A 18 4.47 2.70 14.88
N HIS A 19 4.14 3.94 14.51
CA HIS A 19 3.62 4.25 13.18
C HIS A 19 4.63 3.99 12.04
N HIS A 20 5.92 4.27 12.26
CA HIS A 20 6.98 3.90 11.32
C HIS A 20 7.11 2.38 11.17
N ALA A 21 7.17 1.64 12.29
CA ALA A 21 7.20 0.19 12.26
C ALA A 21 5.96 -0.42 11.57
N CYS A 22 4.79 0.18 11.76
CA CYS A 22 3.57 -0.21 11.07
C CYS A 22 3.68 0.04 9.55
N ALA A 23 4.27 1.16 9.12
CA ALA A 23 4.51 1.42 7.70
C ALA A 23 5.43 0.37 7.07
N ASP A 24 6.48 -0.07 7.77
CA ASP A 24 7.37 -1.14 7.31
C ASP A 24 6.63 -2.48 7.16
N VAL A 25 5.75 -2.82 8.10
CA VAL A 25 4.91 -4.02 8.01
C VAL A 25 3.98 -3.92 6.81
N ILE A 26 3.32 -2.78 6.61
CA ILE A 26 2.43 -2.54 5.46
C ILE A 26 3.19 -2.68 4.14
N ALA A 27 4.41 -2.14 4.06
CA ALA A 27 5.25 -2.25 2.86
C ALA A 27 5.62 -3.71 2.55
N LYS A 28 5.99 -4.50 3.56
CA LYS A 28 6.25 -5.94 3.42
C LYS A 28 5.01 -6.69 2.96
N ASP A 29 3.86 -6.41 3.56
CA ASP A 29 2.57 -6.98 3.21
C ASP A 29 2.15 -6.67 1.75
N ALA A 30 2.40 -5.44 1.30
CA ALA A 30 2.19 -5.02 -0.07
C ALA A 30 3.13 -5.76 -1.03
N ALA A 31 4.41 -5.90 -0.69
CA ALA A 31 5.38 -6.65 -1.50
C ALA A 31 4.98 -8.14 -1.64
N THR A 32 4.57 -8.78 -0.55
CA THR A 32 4.04 -10.16 -0.60
C THR A 32 2.79 -10.25 -1.49
N THR A 33 1.89 -9.28 -1.39
CA THR A 33 0.68 -9.22 -2.24
C THR A 33 1.05 -9.06 -3.72
N LEU A 34 2.04 -8.21 -4.04
CA LEU A 34 2.55 -8.06 -5.41
C LEU A 34 3.10 -9.38 -5.94
N THR A 35 3.89 -10.11 -5.15
CA THR A 35 4.42 -11.43 -5.54
C THR A 35 3.29 -12.40 -5.90
N VAL A 36 2.21 -12.42 -5.13
CA VAL A 36 1.03 -13.25 -5.44
C VAL A 36 0.37 -12.80 -6.76
N PHE A 37 0.24 -11.49 -6.99
CA PHE A 37 -0.35 -10.97 -8.24
C PHE A 37 0.52 -11.30 -9.46
N LEU A 38 1.85 -11.18 -9.33
CA LEU A 38 2.79 -11.54 -10.39
C LEU A 38 2.81 -13.06 -10.66
N ALA A 39 2.64 -13.89 -9.62
CA ALA A 39 2.49 -15.33 -9.81
C ALA A 39 1.20 -15.67 -10.58
N ALA A 40 0.08 -15.01 -10.24
CA ALA A 40 -1.18 -15.16 -10.98
C ALA A 40 -1.04 -14.72 -12.45
N LEU A 41 -0.34 -13.60 -12.69
CA LEU A 41 0.03 -13.15 -14.04
C LEU A 41 0.85 -14.18 -14.81
N GLY A 42 1.89 -14.73 -14.17
CA GLY A 42 2.73 -15.77 -14.77
C GLY A 42 1.92 -17.00 -15.16
N GLY A 43 0.99 -17.44 -14.30
CA GLY A 43 0.07 -18.54 -14.60
C GLY A 43 -0.85 -18.24 -15.79
N GLY A 44 -1.42 -17.03 -15.84
CA GLY A 44 -2.26 -16.58 -16.95
C GLY A 44 -1.51 -16.49 -18.28
N LEU A 45 -0.30 -15.93 -18.27
CA LEU A 45 0.57 -15.83 -19.45
C LEU A 45 1.00 -17.22 -19.95
N ALA A 46 1.37 -18.15 -19.05
CA ALA A 46 1.74 -19.51 -19.43
C ALA A 46 0.57 -20.25 -20.11
N TYR A 47 -0.65 -20.08 -19.60
CA TYR A 47 -1.83 -20.63 -20.23
C TYR A 47 -2.13 -19.97 -21.59
N GLY A 48 -1.97 -18.64 -21.69
CA GLY A 48 -2.10 -17.91 -22.95
C GLY A 48 -1.10 -18.37 -24.02
N ALA A 49 0.16 -18.60 -23.63
CA ALA A 49 1.18 -19.13 -24.54
C ALA A 49 0.78 -20.52 -25.08
N LYS A 50 0.27 -21.40 -24.21
CA LYS A 50 -0.22 -22.72 -24.62
C LYS A 50 -1.39 -22.64 -25.61
N ALA A 51 -2.30 -21.68 -25.44
CA ALA A 51 -3.41 -21.48 -26.37
C ALA A 51 -2.95 -21.04 -27.76
N LEU A 52 -1.88 -20.23 -27.82
CA LEU A 52 -1.25 -19.83 -29.09
C LEU A 52 -0.58 -21.02 -29.78
N ASP A 53 0.19 -21.83 -29.05
CA ASP A 53 0.85 -23.02 -29.60
C ASP A 53 -0.16 -24.02 -30.20
N GLN A 54 -1.34 -24.12 -29.61
CA GLN A 54 -2.40 -25.02 -30.05
C GLN A 54 -3.30 -24.43 -31.15
N ASN A 55 -3.07 -23.18 -31.58
CA ASN A 55 -3.96 -22.42 -32.47
C ASN A 55 -5.45 -22.48 -32.06
N SER A 56 -5.72 -22.62 -30.76
CA SER A 56 -7.07 -22.85 -30.22
C SER A 56 -7.55 -21.61 -29.45
N PHE A 57 -7.88 -20.57 -30.21
CA PHE A 57 -8.53 -19.39 -29.64
C PHE A 57 -10.00 -19.69 -29.33
N ASN A 58 -10.23 -20.18 -28.12
CA ASN A 58 -11.56 -20.49 -27.60
C ASN A 58 -11.98 -19.45 -26.53
N TRP A 59 -13.21 -19.60 -26.04
CA TRP A 59 -13.75 -18.75 -24.98
C TRP A 59 -12.89 -18.78 -23.69
N LEU A 60 -12.20 -19.88 -23.43
CA LEU A 60 -11.34 -20.07 -22.26
C LEU A 60 -10.07 -19.22 -22.37
N SER A 61 -9.46 -19.16 -23.56
CA SER A 61 -8.32 -18.29 -23.88
C SER A 61 -8.67 -16.82 -23.67
N ILE A 62 -9.87 -16.38 -24.09
CA ILE A 62 -10.34 -15.01 -23.87
C ILE A 62 -10.54 -14.72 -22.38
N GLY A 63 -11.14 -15.66 -21.63
CA GLY A 63 -11.25 -15.55 -20.17
C GLY A 63 -9.89 -15.38 -19.49
N THR A 64 -8.89 -16.16 -19.90
CA THR A 64 -7.52 -16.09 -19.36
C THR A 64 -6.83 -14.76 -19.70
N ILE A 65 -7.01 -14.24 -20.92
CA ILE A 65 -6.47 -12.92 -21.30
C ILE A 65 -7.08 -11.82 -20.42
N ALA A 66 -8.39 -11.84 -20.21
CA ALA A 66 -9.07 -10.88 -19.35
C ALA A 66 -8.59 -10.96 -17.89
N PHE A 67 -8.45 -12.18 -17.36
CA PHE A 67 -7.90 -12.42 -16.02
C PHE A 67 -6.46 -11.90 -15.88
N THR A 68 -5.62 -12.17 -16.88
CA THR A 68 -4.22 -11.71 -16.91
C THR A 68 -4.17 -10.19 -16.97
N GLY A 69 -4.95 -9.56 -17.87
CA GLY A 69 -5.05 -8.10 -17.94
C GLY A 69 -5.53 -7.48 -16.63
N TRP A 70 -6.49 -8.11 -15.94
CA TRP A 70 -6.96 -7.68 -14.63
C TRP A 70 -5.85 -7.67 -13.58
N PHE A 71 -5.09 -8.76 -13.44
CA PHE A 71 -3.97 -8.81 -12.49
C PHE A 71 -2.81 -7.88 -12.87
N LEU A 72 -2.64 -7.54 -14.14
CA LEU A 72 -1.66 -6.55 -14.58
C LEU A 72 -2.05 -5.18 -14.04
N VAL A 73 -3.32 -4.79 -14.22
CA VAL A 73 -3.86 -3.54 -13.69
C VAL A 73 -3.76 -3.50 -12.16
N LEU A 74 -4.15 -4.57 -11.47
CA LEU A 74 -4.05 -4.63 -10.00
C LEU A 74 -2.60 -4.52 -9.52
N SER A 75 -1.63 -5.14 -10.21
CA SER A 75 -0.21 -5.05 -9.88
C SER A 75 0.31 -3.62 -10.03
N LEU A 76 -0.02 -2.94 -11.12
CA LEU A 76 0.37 -1.55 -11.36
C LEU A 76 -0.25 -0.61 -10.31
N LEU A 77 -1.53 -0.80 -10.00
CA LEU A 77 -2.21 -0.02 -8.95
C LEU A 77 -1.58 -0.26 -7.57
N LEU A 78 -1.21 -1.50 -7.25
CA LEU A 78 -0.55 -1.83 -6.00
C LEU A 78 0.80 -1.12 -5.89
N VAL A 79 1.63 -1.17 -6.93
CA VAL A 79 2.90 -0.45 -6.94
C VAL A 79 2.68 1.05 -6.73
N TRP A 80 1.77 1.65 -7.50
CA TRP A 80 1.55 3.08 -7.45
C TRP A 80 0.93 3.57 -6.13
N LYS A 81 -0.01 2.81 -5.56
CA LYS A 81 -0.74 3.22 -4.35
C LYS A 81 -0.11 2.75 -3.04
N CYS A 82 0.68 1.68 -3.06
CA CYS A 82 1.17 1.05 -1.84
C CYS A 82 2.70 0.95 -1.73
N LEU A 83 3.46 0.86 -2.83
CA LEU A 83 4.91 0.63 -2.79
C LEU A 83 5.76 1.82 -3.24
N MET A 84 5.20 2.78 -3.98
CA MET A 84 5.93 3.99 -4.36
C MET A 84 6.33 4.78 -3.11
N PHE A 85 7.61 5.19 -3.04
CA PHE A 85 8.17 5.89 -1.88
C PHE A 85 7.30 7.09 -1.48
N ARG A 86 7.05 7.18 -0.17
CA ARG A 86 6.35 8.31 0.45
C ARG A 86 7.24 8.90 1.53
N GLU A 87 7.18 10.22 1.65
CA GLU A 87 7.84 10.92 2.74
C GLU A 87 7.18 10.50 4.06
N MET A 88 7.99 9.92 4.95
CA MET A 88 7.58 9.63 6.32
C MET A 88 8.09 10.75 7.23
N PRO A 89 7.26 11.25 8.16
CA PRO A 89 7.67 12.34 9.04
C PRO A 89 8.82 11.90 9.95
N ASN A 90 9.82 12.76 10.10
CA ASN A 90 10.99 12.47 10.94
C ASN A 90 10.58 12.27 12.40
N ILE A 91 11.18 11.27 13.07
CA ILE A 91 10.91 10.97 14.49
C ILE A 91 11.41 12.09 15.37
N TYR A 92 12.63 12.56 15.12
CA TYR A 92 13.25 13.66 15.83
C TYR A 92 13.27 14.90 14.94
N ASN A 93 13.15 16.06 15.58
CA ASN A 93 13.32 17.32 14.90
C ASN A 93 14.80 17.60 14.64
N GLU A 94 15.10 18.41 13.64
CA GLU A 94 16.48 18.73 13.31
C GLU A 94 17.07 19.70 14.36
N PRO A 95 18.38 19.61 14.68
CA PRO A 95 19.00 20.46 15.70
C PRO A 95 18.80 21.97 15.45
N ARG A 96 18.76 22.39 14.18
CA ARG A 96 18.50 23.80 13.82
C ARG A 96 17.11 24.30 14.20
N ASN A 97 16.12 23.41 14.26
CA ASN A 97 14.75 23.77 14.64
C ASN A 97 14.59 23.80 16.17
N ILE A 98 15.42 23.05 16.89
CA ILE A 98 15.42 23.01 18.36
C ILE A 98 16.28 24.13 18.94
N TYR A 99 17.44 24.41 18.34
CA TYR A 99 18.35 25.45 18.82
C TYR A 99 17.90 26.84 18.35
N GLN A 100 16.95 27.43 19.09
CA GLN A 100 16.46 28.79 18.85
C GLN A 100 16.75 29.68 20.07
N PRO A 101 17.86 30.44 20.08
CA PRO A 101 18.30 31.19 21.26
C PRO A 101 17.36 32.32 21.68
N SER A 102 16.37 32.67 20.84
CA SER A 102 15.34 33.68 21.12
C SER A 102 14.17 33.17 21.97
N PHE A 103 14.07 31.86 22.22
CA PHE A 103 12.94 31.25 22.94
C PHE A 103 13.41 30.58 24.23
N SER A 104 12.50 30.46 25.20
CA SER A 104 12.76 29.66 26.40
C SER A 104 12.75 28.16 26.07
N LEU A 105 13.39 27.36 26.93
CA LEU A 105 13.40 25.91 26.77
C LEU A 105 11.97 25.34 26.87
N GLU A 106 11.17 25.91 27.77
CA GLU A 106 9.79 25.52 28.01
C GLU A 106 8.91 25.76 26.78
N ASP A 107 9.04 26.93 26.13
CA ASP A 107 8.29 27.24 24.91
C ASP A 107 8.66 26.29 23.77
N LEU A 108 9.96 25.94 23.66
CA LEU A 108 10.45 25.00 22.65
C LEU A 108 9.95 23.58 22.89
N LYS A 109 9.90 23.13 24.15
CA LYS A 109 9.34 21.82 24.52
C LYS A 109 7.84 21.74 24.20
N GLU A 110 7.07 22.77 24.52
CA GLU A 110 5.63 22.80 24.22
C GLU A 110 5.38 22.77 22.70
N ALA A 111 6.13 23.57 21.94
CA ALA A 111 6.06 23.58 20.48
C ALA A 111 6.44 22.21 19.88
N GLU A 112 7.44 21.51 20.42
CA GLU A 112 7.85 20.18 19.96
C GLU A 112 6.76 19.13 20.21
N VAL A 113 6.06 19.18 21.35
CA VAL A 113 4.94 18.28 21.65
C VAL A 113 3.81 18.45 20.63
N ILE A 114 3.45 19.69 20.30
CA ILE A 114 2.44 20.00 19.28
C ILE A 114 2.92 19.51 17.89
N GLY A 115 4.20 19.73 17.58
CA GLY A 115 4.83 19.25 16.36
C GLY A 115 4.87 17.72 16.23
N LEU A 116 5.08 17.00 17.35
CA LEU A 116 5.01 15.54 17.42
C LEU A 116 3.60 15.05 17.10
N GLN A 117 2.56 15.64 17.70
CA GLN A 117 1.18 15.25 17.42
C GLN A 117 0.84 15.40 15.93
N ARG A 118 1.22 16.52 15.31
CA ARG A 118 0.99 16.74 13.87
C ARG A 118 1.69 15.68 13.01
N ARG A 119 2.91 15.28 13.37
CA ARG A 119 3.65 14.22 12.67
C ARG A 119 2.99 12.84 12.85
N ILE A 120 2.50 12.54 14.05
CA ILE A 120 1.72 11.33 14.33
C ILE A 120 0.47 11.29 13.45
N ASP A 121 -0.29 12.38 13.38
CA ASP A 121 -1.52 12.44 12.57
C ASP A 121 -1.23 12.23 11.08
N VAL A 122 -0.14 12.81 10.57
CA VAL A 122 0.30 12.61 9.19
C VAL A 122 0.69 11.15 8.93
N ALA A 123 1.49 10.55 9.82
CA ALA A 123 1.89 9.15 9.71
C ALA A 123 0.68 8.20 9.77
N ALA A 124 -0.21 8.41 10.73
CA ALA A 124 -1.44 7.64 10.90
C ALA A 124 -2.33 7.72 9.66
N LYS A 125 -2.57 8.94 9.13
CA LYS A 125 -3.38 9.14 7.93
C LYS A 125 -2.77 8.46 6.70
N SER A 126 -1.45 8.53 6.54
CA SER A 126 -0.74 7.85 5.45
C SER A 126 -0.92 6.33 5.54
N ASN A 127 -0.68 5.74 6.71
CA ASN A 127 -0.84 4.30 6.95
C ASN A 127 -2.27 3.83 6.67
N VAL A 128 -3.27 4.55 7.18
CA VAL A 128 -4.70 4.24 6.94
C VAL A 128 -5.03 4.28 5.45
N SER A 129 -4.50 5.25 4.72
CA SER A 129 -4.72 5.35 3.27
C SER A 129 -4.15 4.14 2.53
N VAL A 130 -2.91 3.74 2.83
CA VAL A 130 -2.28 2.57 2.19
C VAL A 130 -3.03 1.29 2.52
N VAL A 131 -3.40 1.07 3.78
CA VAL A 131 -4.13 -0.13 4.21
C VAL A 131 -5.48 -0.24 3.49
N LYS A 132 -6.22 0.87 3.34
CA LYS A 132 -7.48 0.87 2.58
C LYS A 132 -7.28 0.44 1.13
N TRP A 133 -6.26 0.98 0.46
CA TRP A 133 -5.93 0.57 -0.91
C TRP A 133 -5.49 -0.89 -0.99
N LEU A 134 -4.61 -1.34 -0.10
CA LEU A 134 -4.13 -2.72 -0.07
C LEU A 134 -5.26 -3.72 0.12
N ASN A 135 -6.17 -3.47 1.08
CA ASN A 135 -7.33 -4.33 1.32
C ASN A 135 -8.31 -4.30 0.14
N GLY A 136 -8.54 -3.12 -0.46
CA GLY A 136 -9.36 -2.99 -1.66
C GLY A 136 -8.82 -3.79 -2.85
N LEU A 137 -7.50 -3.74 -3.06
CA LEU A 137 -6.83 -4.51 -4.12
C LEU A 137 -6.87 -6.02 -3.84
N ARG A 138 -6.69 -6.46 -2.59
CA ARG A 138 -6.84 -7.86 -2.19
C ARG A 138 -8.28 -8.36 -2.42
N LEU A 139 -9.28 -7.55 -2.10
CA LEU A 139 -10.68 -7.86 -2.38
C LEU A 139 -10.96 -7.95 -3.89
N ALA A 140 -10.44 -7.00 -4.66
CA ALA A 140 -10.55 -7.00 -6.13
C ALA A 140 -9.86 -8.23 -6.76
N ALA A 141 -8.74 -8.68 -6.20
CA ALA A 141 -8.09 -9.91 -6.62
C ALA A 141 -8.91 -11.15 -6.26
N ALA A 142 -9.52 -11.20 -5.07
CA ALA A 142 -10.43 -12.29 -4.69
C ALA A 142 -11.67 -12.37 -5.60
N ALA A 143 -12.11 -11.23 -6.14
CA ALA A 143 -13.20 -11.16 -7.12
C ALA A 143 -12.79 -11.48 -8.56
N SER A 144 -11.50 -11.75 -8.84
CA SER A 144 -11.01 -12.02 -10.20
C SER A 144 -11.66 -13.20 -10.94
N PRO A 145 -12.16 -14.28 -10.29
CA PRO A 145 -12.90 -15.32 -11.01
C PRO A 145 -14.16 -14.78 -11.69
N LEU A 146 -14.80 -13.74 -11.15
CA LEU A 146 -15.97 -13.11 -11.78
C LEU A 146 -15.61 -12.43 -13.09
N VAL A 147 -14.44 -11.78 -13.16
CA VAL A 147 -13.92 -11.16 -14.39
C VAL A 147 -13.67 -12.22 -15.45
N PHE A 148 -13.06 -13.34 -15.05
CA PHE A 148 -12.84 -14.49 -15.93
C PHE A 148 -14.17 -15.06 -16.46
N ILE A 149 -15.12 -15.37 -15.57
CA ILE A 149 -16.42 -15.97 -15.93
C ILE A 149 -17.20 -15.04 -16.86
N ALA A 150 -17.25 -13.74 -16.56
CA ALA A 150 -17.95 -12.77 -17.40
C ALA A 150 -17.35 -12.68 -18.81
N ALA A 151 -16.03 -12.58 -18.92
CA ALA A 151 -15.34 -12.52 -20.22
C ALA A 151 -15.49 -13.82 -21.01
N ALA A 152 -15.31 -14.96 -20.36
CA ALA A 152 -15.51 -16.29 -20.91
C ALA A 152 -16.95 -16.49 -21.45
N PHE A 153 -17.95 -16.09 -20.67
CA PHE A 153 -19.35 -16.21 -21.06
C PHE A 153 -19.70 -15.33 -22.27
N VAL A 154 -19.26 -14.07 -22.27
CA VAL A 154 -19.47 -13.16 -23.41
C VAL A 154 -18.80 -13.73 -24.67
N ALA A 155 -17.57 -14.21 -24.56
CA ALA A 155 -16.86 -14.83 -25.68
C ALA A 155 -17.60 -16.07 -26.21
N TRP A 156 -18.08 -16.93 -25.31
CA TRP A 156 -18.85 -18.11 -25.69
C TRP A 156 -20.14 -17.74 -26.42
N ARG A 157 -20.85 -16.71 -25.95
CA ARG A 157 -22.09 -16.22 -26.59
C ARG A 157 -21.87 -15.62 -27.98
N VAL A 158 -20.71 -15.02 -28.24
CA VAL A 158 -20.38 -14.44 -29.55
C VAL A 158 -19.89 -15.51 -30.53
N ALA A 159 -19.27 -16.58 -30.02
CA ALA A 159 -18.76 -17.68 -30.83
C ALA A 159 -19.80 -18.78 -31.14
N ALA A 160 -20.94 -18.78 -30.45
CA ALA A 160 -22.07 -19.71 -30.64
C ALA A 160 -23.13 -19.13 -31.58
#